data_AF-A0A6B0RU06-F1
#
_entry.id   AF-A0A6B0RU06-F1
#
_cell.length_a   1.000
_cell.length_b   1.000
_cell.length_c   1.000
_cell.angle_alpha   90.00
_cell.angle_beta   90.00
_cell.angle_gamma   90.00
#
_symmetry.space_group_name_H-M   'P 1'
#
loop_
_entity.id
_entity.type
_entity.pdbx_description
1 polymer ?
#
loop_
_entity_poly.entity_id
_entity_poly.type
_entity_poly.pdbx_seq_one_letter_code
_entity_poly.pdbx_strand_id
1 'polypeptide(L)'
;MDLSSSVLPADSVGLAVILQDGEESGASSARRPAGRPTYNSFYVYCKGPCQGVQPGKLRVRCSTCQQATLTLAQGPSCWEDVLIPNRMSGECQSPNCPGTKAEFFFKCGAHPTSDKETSVALNLITTNSRDISCITCTDIRTE
;
A
#
# COMPACT_ATOMS: atom_id res chain seq x y z
N MET A 1 -3.77 0.41 -6.68
CA MET A 1 -3.75 1.73 -6.03
C MET A 1 -2.50 1.79 -5.18
N ASP A 2 -1.74 2.87 -5.29
CA ASP A 2 -0.50 3.07 -4.55
C ASP A 2 -0.57 4.44 -3.87
N LEU A 3 -0.55 4.44 -2.53
CA LEU A 3 -0.59 5.66 -1.71
C LEU A 3 0.80 6.03 -1.17
N SER A 4 1.85 5.25 -1.54
CA SER A 4 3.21 5.41 -1.02
C SER A 4 3.96 6.59 -1.63
N SER A 5 3.50 7.15 -2.75
CA SER A 5 4.11 8.34 -3.37
C SER A 5 4.12 9.56 -2.45
N SER A 6 3.26 9.60 -1.43
CA SER A 6 3.25 10.64 -0.40
C SER A 6 4.32 10.43 0.69
N VAL A 7 4.84 9.20 0.84
CA VAL A 7 5.78 8.81 1.90
C VAL A 7 7.22 8.83 1.39
N LEU A 8 7.41 8.44 0.13
CA LEU A 8 8.72 8.38 -0.51
C LEU A 8 9.03 9.73 -1.20
N PRO A 9 10.16 10.41 -0.88
CA PRO A 9 10.52 11.68 -1.52
C PRO A 9 10.57 11.51 -3.04
N ALA A 10 9.90 12.40 -3.78
CA ALA A 10 9.73 12.26 -5.23
C ALA A 10 11.08 12.22 -5.98
N ASP A 11 12.08 12.96 -5.52
CA ASP A 11 13.39 13.01 -6.17
C ASP A 11 14.52 13.01 -5.13
N SER A 12 15.27 11.91 -5.05
CA SER A 12 16.58 11.89 -4.38
C SER A 12 17.65 12.46 -5.31
N VAL A 13 17.47 13.70 -5.78
CA VAL A 13 18.56 14.48 -6.41
C VAL A 13 19.34 15.21 -5.32
N GLY A 14 20.22 14.50 -4.63
CA GLY A 14 21.06 15.16 -3.63
C GLY A 14 21.77 14.25 -2.65
N LEU A 15 22.67 13.39 -3.14
CA LEU A 15 23.92 13.10 -2.45
C LEU A 15 24.90 12.46 -3.45
N ALA A 16 25.55 13.29 -4.26
CA ALA A 16 26.63 12.87 -5.14
C ALA A 16 27.95 13.43 -4.58
N VAL A 17 28.83 12.58 -4.03
CA VAL A 17 30.30 12.78 -4.01
C VAL A 17 31.01 11.42 -3.96
N ILE A 18 31.53 11.02 -5.14
CA ILE A 18 32.86 10.45 -5.45
C ILE A 18 33.34 9.19 -4.71
N LEU A 19 33.51 8.07 -5.45
CA LEU A 19 34.82 7.49 -5.80
C LEU A 19 34.68 6.56 -7.02
N GLN A 20 35.64 6.67 -7.93
CA GLN A 20 35.73 6.05 -9.26
C GLN A 20 36.80 4.95 -9.21
N ASP A 21 36.55 3.78 -9.81
CA ASP A 21 37.46 2.99 -10.68
C ASP A 21 37.12 1.49 -10.70
N GLY A 22 37.07 0.90 -11.92
CA GLY A 22 37.14 -0.55 -12.15
C GLY A 22 36.21 -1.12 -13.23
N GLU A 23 36.71 -1.17 -14.48
CA GLU A 23 36.28 -2.03 -15.61
C GLU A 23 36.24 -3.54 -15.21
N GLU A 24 35.59 -4.54 -15.84
CA GLU A 24 34.92 -4.75 -17.12
C GLU A 24 34.16 -6.12 -17.08
N SER A 25 33.22 -6.33 -18.01
CA SER A 25 32.89 -7.60 -18.70
C SER A 25 32.17 -8.77 -17.99
N GLY A 26 31.02 -9.19 -18.55
CA GLY A 26 30.60 -10.61 -18.47
C GLY A 26 29.10 -10.95 -18.56
N ALA A 27 28.59 -11.12 -19.79
CA ALA A 27 27.57 -12.09 -20.22
C ALA A 27 26.18 -12.15 -19.53
N SER A 28 25.19 -11.61 -20.24
CA SER A 28 23.76 -11.77 -20.05
C SER A 28 23.30 -13.24 -20.09
N SER A 29 22.74 -13.74 -18.99
CA SER A 29 21.82 -14.88 -19.01
C SER A 29 20.40 -14.35 -18.92
N ALA A 30 19.63 -14.52 -19.99
CA ALA A 30 18.22 -14.16 -20.05
C ALA A 30 17.41 -15.02 -19.07
N ARG A 31 17.29 -14.54 -17.83
CA ARG A 31 16.36 -15.08 -16.83
C ARG A 31 14.94 -14.84 -17.36
N ARG A 32 14.19 -15.93 -17.52
CA ARG A 32 12.72 -15.93 -17.66
C ARG A 32 12.14 -14.87 -16.71
N PRO A 33 11.21 -14.00 -17.12
CA PRO A 33 10.61 -13.05 -16.19
C PRO A 33 9.95 -13.86 -15.08
N ALA A 34 10.56 -13.82 -13.89
CA ALA A 34 9.91 -14.23 -12.67
C ALA A 34 8.58 -13.47 -12.63
N GLY A 35 7.48 -14.18 -12.34
CA GLY A 35 6.16 -13.57 -12.24
C GLY A 35 6.27 -12.27 -11.45
N ARG A 36 5.74 -11.18 -12.02
CA ARG A 36 5.83 -9.84 -11.46
C ARG A 36 5.49 -9.93 -9.96
N PRO A 37 6.41 -9.57 -9.05
CA PRO A 37 6.17 -9.72 -7.62
C PRO A 37 4.88 -8.98 -7.28
N THR A 38 4.05 -9.58 -6.42
CA THR A 38 2.81 -8.96 -5.96
C THR A 38 3.17 -7.66 -5.25
N TYR A 39 2.94 -6.53 -5.93
CA TYR A 39 3.17 -5.21 -5.39
C TYR A 39 2.14 -4.95 -4.29
N ASN A 40 2.61 -4.88 -3.04
CA ASN A 40 1.77 -4.66 -1.87
C ASN A 40 1.92 -3.21 -1.40
N SER A 41 1.02 -2.33 -1.82
CA SER A 41 1.09 -0.91 -1.45
C SER A 41 0.75 -0.62 0.02
N PHE A 42 0.26 -1.61 0.77
CA PHE A 42 -0.28 -1.43 2.12
C PHE A 42 0.24 -2.52 3.04
N TYR A 43 0.58 -2.13 4.25
CA TYR A 43 0.94 -3.04 5.34
C TYR A 43 -0.01 -2.84 6.51
N VAL A 44 -0.34 -3.93 7.19
CA VAL A 44 -1.21 -3.93 8.36
C VAL A 44 -0.57 -4.75 9.48
N TYR A 45 -0.93 -4.45 10.73
CA TYR A 45 -0.68 -5.38 11.82
C TYR A 45 -1.87 -6.34 11.98
N CYS A 46 -1.66 -7.61 11.65
CA CYS A 46 -2.67 -8.64 11.85
C CYS A 46 -2.53 -9.24 13.26
N LYS A 47 -3.54 -9.00 14.11
CA LYS A 47 -3.58 -9.51 15.49
C LYS A 47 -3.66 -11.04 15.59
N GLY A 48 -4.22 -11.69 14.57
CA GLY A 48 -4.36 -13.13 14.53
C GLY A 48 -5.01 -13.58 13.22
N PRO A 49 -4.59 -14.71 12.64
CA PRO A 49 -3.62 -15.68 13.18
C PRO A 49 -2.15 -15.29 12.97
N CYS A 50 -1.83 -14.23 12.22
CA CYS A 50 -0.43 -13.95 11.84
C CYS A 50 0.44 -13.38 12.97
N GLN A 51 -0.15 -12.58 13.88
CA GLN A 51 0.56 -11.91 14.98
C GLN A 51 1.77 -11.08 14.53
N GLY A 52 1.64 -10.40 13.40
CA GLY A 52 2.75 -9.67 12.78
C GLY A 52 2.31 -8.71 11.68
N VAL A 53 3.31 -8.01 11.13
CA VAL A 53 3.14 -7.14 9.97
C VAL A 53 2.89 -8.01 8.74
N GLN A 54 1.86 -7.68 7.98
CA GLN A 54 1.43 -8.41 6.78
C GLN A 54 1.02 -7.45 5.68
N PRO A 55 1.06 -7.88 4.41
CA PRO A 55 0.39 -7.17 3.34
C PRO A 55 -1.08 -6.91 3.67
N GLY A 56 -1.55 -5.70 3.39
CA GLY A 56 -2.91 -5.24 3.66
C GLY A 56 -3.76 -5.16 2.40
N LYS A 57 -5.06 -5.40 2.56
CA LYS A 57 -6.07 -5.17 1.53
C LYS A 57 -6.92 -3.97 1.93
N LEU A 58 -6.87 -2.89 1.14
CA LEU A 58 -7.76 -1.75 1.28
C LEU A 58 -9.17 -2.13 0.81
N ARG A 59 -10.17 -1.76 1.61
CA ARG A 59 -11.59 -1.93 1.32
C ARG A 59 -12.34 -0.63 1.58
N VAL A 60 -13.48 -0.48 0.93
CA VAL A 60 -14.39 0.66 1.11
C VAL A 60 -15.80 0.14 1.37
N ARG A 61 -16.52 0.82 2.25
CA ARG A 61 -17.95 0.62 2.49
C ARG A 61 -18.67 1.96 2.59
N CYS A 62 -19.99 1.92 2.50
CA CYS A 62 -20.82 3.07 2.80
C CYS A 62 -20.79 3.34 4.31
N SER A 63 -20.41 4.55 4.72
CA SER A 63 -20.44 4.96 6.13
C SER A 63 -21.84 4.87 6.77
N THR A 64 -22.90 5.09 5.99
CA THR A 64 -24.29 5.03 6.48
C THR A 64 -24.79 3.60 6.73
N CYS A 65 -24.81 2.74 5.71
CA CYS A 65 -25.37 1.38 5.84
C CYS A 65 -24.33 0.29 6.13
N GLN A 66 -23.03 0.64 6.18
CA GLN A 66 -21.92 -0.26 6.45
C GLN A 66 -21.74 -1.41 5.43
N GLN A 67 -22.44 -1.35 4.29
CA GLN A 67 -22.33 -2.31 3.19
C GLN A 67 -21.21 -1.93 2.23
N ALA A 68 -20.55 -2.94 1.66
CA ALA A 68 -19.51 -2.79 0.63
C ALA A 68 -20.09 -2.49 -0.77
N THR A 69 -21.11 -1.63 -0.84
CA THR A 69 -21.85 -1.27 -2.06
C THR A 69 -21.64 0.19 -2.46
N LEU A 70 -20.62 0.86 -1.91
CA LEU A 70 -20.35 2.26 -2.24
C LEU A 70 -19.38 2.34 -3.41
N THR A 71 -19.83 2.97 -4.50
CA THR A 71 -19.01 3.24 -5.68
C THR A 71 -18.40 4.62 -5.55
N LEU A 72 -17.07 4.72 -5.60
CA LEU A 72 -16.35 5.99 -5.52
C LEU A 72 -16.36 6.69 -6.89
N ALA A 73 -16.49 8.02 -6.88
CA ALA A 73 -16.35 8.82 -8.10
C ALA A 73 -14.89 8.88 -8.60
N GLN A 74 -13.93 8.83 -7.67
CA GLN A 74 -12.49 8.78 -7.92
C GLN A 74 -11.84 7.86 -6.88
N GLY A 75 -10.81 7.11 -7.28
CA GLY A 75 -10.02 6.31 -6.34
C GLY A 75 -9.15 7.18 -5.41
N PRO A 76 -8.77 6.68 -4.22
CA PRO A 76 -7.89 7.40 -3.31
C PRO A 76 -6.49 7.58 -3.94
N SER A 77 -5.87 8.73 -3.65
CA SER A 77 -4.58 9.14 -4.20
C SER A 77 -3.48 9.32 -3.15
N CYS A 78 -3.85 9.59 -1.90
CA CYS A 78 -2.92 9.70 -0.78
C CYS A 78 -3.46 8.99 0.49
N TRP A 79 -2.64 8.88 1.52
CA TRP A 79 -3.04 8.27 2.78
C TRP A 79 -4.18 9.03 3.48
N GLU A 80 -4.21 10.36 3.36
CA GLU A 80 -5.26 11.18 3.96
C GLU A 80 -6.65 10.78 3.42
N ASP A 81 -6.74 10.45 2.12
CA ASP A 81 -7.98 10.01 1.46
C ASP A 81 -8.62 8.78 2.12
N VAL A 82 -7.79 7.89 2.69
CA VAL A 82 -8.25 6.64 3.31
C VAL A 82 -8.24 6.67 4.84
N LEU A 83 -7.44 7.54 5.46
CA LEU A 83 -7.34 7.62 6.93
C LEU A 83 -8.27 8.67 7.55
N ILE A 84 -8.60 9.75 6.83
CA ILE A 84 -9.48 10.80 7.34
C ILE A 84 -10.94 10.42 7.08
N PRO A 85 -11.78 10.25 8.11
CA PRO A 85 -13.18 9.89 7.94
C PRO A 85 -13.95 10.89 7.07
N ASN A 86 -14.89 10.40 6.25
CA ASN A 86 -15.80 11.20 5.42
C ASN A 86 -15.13 12.13 4.38
N ARG A 87 -13.82 11.97 4.16
CA ARG A 87 -13.06 12.76 3.20
C ARG A 87 -13.48 12.45 1.76
N MET A 88 -13.58 11.17 1.42
CA MET A 88 -14.02 10.75 0.09
C MET A 88 -15.53 10.53 0.04
N SER A 89 -16.09 10.80 -1.14
CA SER A 89 -17.51 10.64 -1.43
C SER A 89 -17.73 9.70 -2.60
N GLY A 90 -18.92 9.11 -2.66
CA GLY A 90 -19.36 8.19 -3.69
C GLY A 90 -20.87 8.04 -3.64
N GLU A 91 -21.39 7.01 -4.30
CA GLU A 91 -22.81 6.69 -4.30
C GLU A 91 -23.04 5.25 -3.82
N CYS A 92 -23.84 5.11 -2.77
CA CYS A 92 -24.21 3.80 -2.25
C CYS A 92 -25.27 3.14 -3.15
N GLN A 93 -24.96 1.93 -3.62
CA GLN A 93 -25.84 1.12 -4.47
C GLN A 93 -26.83 0.25 -3.66
N SER A 94 -26.83 0.38 -2.32
CA SER A 94 -27.82 -0.33 -1.49
C SER A 94 -29.22 0.26 -1.68
N PRO A 95 -30.27 -0.55 -1.84
CA PRO A 95 -31.64 -0.05 -1.96
C PRO A 95 -32.03 0.85 -0.78
N ASN A 96 -32.64 1.99 -1.07
CA ASN A 96 -33.11 2.97 -0.08
C ASN A 96 -32.02 3.53 0.85
N CYS A 97 -30.75 3.54 0.43
CA CYS A 97 -29.66 4.11 1.20
C CYS A 97 -29.19 5.45 0.59
N PRO A 98 -29.42 6.61 1.25
CA PRO A 98 -28.96 7.92 0.74
C PRO A 98 -27.48 8.18 1.01
N GLY A 99 -26.70 7.15 1.35
CA GLY A 99 -25.32 7.28 1.81
C GLY A 99 -24.37 7.69 0.69
N THR A 100 -23.62 8.76 0.93
CA THR A 100 -22.65 9.32 -0.05
C THR A 100 -21.22 9.35 0.46
N LYS A 101 -20.99 8.99 1.73
CA LYS A 101 -19.68 9.09 2.37
C LYS A 101 -18.99 7.74 2.44
N ALA A 102 -17.76 7.70 1.96
CA ALA A 102 -16.92 6.51 1.98
C ALA A 102 -16.30 6.30 3.35
N GLU A 103 -16.27 5.04 3.79
CA GLU A 103 -15.51 4.60 4.94
C GLU A 103 -14.52 3.52 4.48
N PHE A 104 -13.24 3.82 4.63
CA PHE A 104 -12.17 2.88 4.30
C PHE A 104 -11.78 2.05 5.50
N PHE A 105 -11.38 0.81 5.23
CA PHE A 105 -10.85 -0.08 6.24
C PHE A 105 -9.87 -1.06 5.59
N PHE A 106 -9.02 -1.67 6.42
CA PHE A 106 -7.99 -2.58 5.94
C PHE A 106 -8.22 -3.98 6.50
N LYS A 107 -7.83 -4.98 5.73
CA LYS A 107 -7.85 -6.40 6.10
C LYS A 107 -6.47 -7.01 5.93
N CYS A 108 -6.17 -8.05 6.69
CA CYS A 108 -4.98 -8.86 6.44
C CYS A 108 -5.06 -9.52 5.06
N GLY A 109 -3.96 -9.47 4.31
CA GLY A 109 -3.82 -10.07 2.99
C GLY A 109 -3.44 -11.55 3.03
N ALA A 110 -2.81 -12.00 4.12
CA ALA A 110 -2.15 -13.31 4.24
C ALA A 110 -3.08 -14.50 4.52
N HIS A 111 -4.35 -14.24 4.88
CA HIS A 111 -5.34 -15.30 5.10
C HIS A 111 -6.74 -14.84 4.66
N PRO A 112 -7.70 -15.75 4.47
CA PRO A 112 -9.10 -15.40 4.35
C PRO A 112 -9.58 -14.62 5.58
N THR A 113 -10.36 -13.57 5.36
CA THR A 113 -10.86 -12.67 6.41
C THR A 113 -12.34 -12.39 6.19
N SER A 114 -13.15 -12.41 7.25
CA SER A 114 -14.55 -11.97 7.19
C SER A 114 -14.68 -10.47 6.93
N ASP A 115 -15.89 -9.96 6.66
CA ASP A 115 -16.12 -8.51 6.48
C ASP A 115 -16.04 -7.70 7.76
N LYS A 116 -16.18 -8.35 8.91
CA LYS A 116 -16.06 -7.71 10.23
C LYS A 116 -14.62 -7.68 10.73
N GLU A 117 -13.77 -8.56 10.22
CA GLU A 117 -12.35 -8.56 10.54
C GLU A 117 -11.64 -7.40 9.85
N THR A 118 -11.11 -6.50 10.67
CA THR A 118 -10.31 -5.36 10.24
C THR A 118 -8.93 -5.41 10.89
N SER A 119 -7.95 -4.80 10.23
CA SER A 119 -6.59 -4.66 10.71
C SER A 119 -6.16 -3.19 10.61
N VAL A 120 -5.26 -2.77 11.48
CA VAL A 120 -4.78 -1.38 11.51
C VAL A 120 -3.74 -1.21 10.40
N ALA A 121 -3.89 -0.16 9.58
CA ALA A 121 -2.90 0.20 8.58
C ALA A 121 -1.64 0.79 9.22
N LEU A 122 -0.48 0.38 8.71
CA LEU A 122 0.83 0.89 9.09
C LEU A 122 1.34 1.78 7.96
N ASN A 123 0.84 3.02 7.91
CA ASN A 123 1.03 3.96 6.80
C ASN A 123 2.48 4.46 6.61
N LEU A 124 3.35 4.22 7.59
CA LEU A 124 4.79 4.53 7.49
C LEU A 124 5.62 3.39 6.87
N ILE A 125 5.03 2.20 6.72
CA ILE A 125 5.69 1.07 6.06
C ILE A 125 5.33 1.10 4.58
N THR A 126 6.35 1.08 3.73
CA THR A 126 6.19 1.03 2.28
C THR A 126 7.14 0.01 1.69
N THR A 127 6.75 -0.61 0.58
CA THR A 127 7.65 -1.46 -0.19
C THR A 127 8.78 -0.61 -0.74
N ASN A 128 10.02 -1.10 -0.61
CA ASN A 128 11.20 -0.42 -1.14
C ASN A 128 11.34 -0.66 -2.65
N SER A 129 10.42 -0.09 -3.44
CA SER A 129 10.37 -0.28 -4.90
C SER A 129 11.44 0.50 -5.67
N ARG A 130 12.20 1.35 -4.99
CA ARG A 130 13.24 2.21 -5.56
C ARG A 130 14.64 1.90 -5.02
N ASP A 131 14.82 0.74 -4.37
CA ASP A 131 16.10 0.28 -3.86
C ASP A 131 16.83 1.31 -2.97
N ILE A 132 16.06 2.02 -2.15
CA ILE A 132 16.58 3.03 -1.21
C ILE A 132 17.36 2.32 -0.11
N SER A 133 18.61 2.74 0.11
CA SER A 133 19.45 2.20 1.18
C SER A 133 18.92 2.59 2.55
N CYS A 134 19.01 1.67 3.51
CA CYS A 134 18.66 1.95 4.89
C CYS A 134 19.62 3.00 5.47
N ILE A 135 19.09 4.03 6.14
CA ILE A 135 19.91 5.10 6.73
C ILE A 135 20.93 4.60 7.77
N THR A 136 20.63 3.49 8.45
CA THR A 136 21.47 2.94 9.53
C THR A 136 22.45 1.89 9.05
N CYS A 137 21.99 0.86 8.34
CA CYS A 137 22.86 -0.25 7.92
C CYS A 137 23.34 -0.15 6.46
N THR A 138 22.85 0.84 5.70
CA THR A 138 23.14 1.03 4.27
C THR A 138 22.67 -0.09 3.33
N ASP A 139 22.19 -1.21 3.86
CA ASP A 139 21.64 -2.31 3.07
C ASP A 139 20.37 -1.89 2.30
N ILE A 140 20.23 -2.45 1.10
CA ILE A 140 19.00 -2.41 0.33
C ILE A 140 18.20 -3.68 0.68
N ARG A 141 17.06 -3.49 1.34
CA ARG A 141 16.14 -4.57 1.65
C ARG A 141 14.98 -4.55 0.66
N THR A 142 14.92 -5.60 -0.14
CA THR A 142 13.73 -5.99 -0.93
C THR A 142 13.01 -7.08 -0.15
N GLU A 143 11.67 -7.06 -0.13
CA GLU A 143 10.81 -8.05 0.56
C GLU A 143 11.29 -9.50 0.43
#